data_AF-A0A6V7F7H7-F1
#
_entry.id   AF-A0A6V7F7H7-F1
#
_cell.length_a   1.000
_cell.length_b   1.000
_cell.length_c   1.000
_cell.angle_alpha   90.00
_cell.angle_beta   90.00
_cell.angle_gamma   90.00
#
_symmetry.space_group_name_H-M   'P 1'
#
loop_
_entity.id
_entity.type
_entity.pdbx_description
1 polymer ?
#
loop_
_entity_poly.entity_id
_entity_poly.type
_entity_poly.pdbx_seq_one_letter_code
_entity_poly.pdbx_strand_id
1 'polypeptide(L)' 'MTTSASLTDQLAAQLQGPQLQQLASRLGIAPEQAQSAVQTALPLLMGALGRNSQQAGGTDALLGAL' A
#
# COMPACT_ATOMS: atom_id res chain seq x y z
N MET A 1 5.13 15.86 -21.01
CA MET A 1 5.04 15.92 -19.53
C MET A 1 4.63 14.54 -19.05
N THR A 2 5.59 13.62 -18.83
CA THR A 2 5.28 12.35 -18.19
C THR A 2 5.21 12.62 -16.70
N THR A 3 4.00 12.84 -16.18
CA THR A 3 3.75 12.88 -14.74
C THR A 3 4.35 11.60 -14.16
N SER A 4 5.46 11.71 -13.44
CA SER A 4 6.06 10.60 -12.72
C SER A 4 4.99 10.09 -11.76
N ALA A 5 4.34 8.97 -12.11
CA ALA A 5 3.32 8.37 -11.26
C ALA A 5 3.92 8.20 -9.86
N SER A 6 3.20 8.66 -8.84
CA SER A 6 3.70 8.55 -7.48
C SER A 6 4.00 7.09 -7.15
N LEU A 7 4.93 6.82 -6.23
CA LEU A 7 5.21 5.45 -5.77
C LEU A 7 3.90 4.75 -5.33
N THR A 8 2.99 5.52 -4.73
CA THR A 8 1.65 5.09 -4.35
C THR A 8 0.81 4.64 -5.55
N ASP A 9 0.79 5.40 -6.65
CA ASP A 9 0.05 5.04 -7.86
C ASP A 9 0.62 3.78 -8.51
N GLN A 10 1.95 3.63 -8.54
CA GLN A 10 2.61 2.45 -9.09
C GLN A 10 2.28 1.20 -8.27
N LEU A 11 2.33 1.31 -6.94
CA LEU A 11 1.97 0.22 -6.04
C LEU A 11 0.48 -0.14 -6.14
N ALA A 12 -0.40 0.87 -6.23
CA ALA A 12 -1.83 0.66 -6.44
C ALA A 12 -2.09 -0.07 -7.76
N ALA A 13 -1.44 0.34 -8.85
CA ALA A 13 -1.56 -0.32 -10.16
C ALA A 13 -1.05 -1.78 -10.12
N GLN A 14 0.01 -2.06 -9.36
CA GLN A 14 0.56 -3.40 -9.22
C GLN A 14 -0.31 -4.31 -8.35
N LEU A 15 -1.04 -3.73 -7.40
CA LEU A 15 -2.05 -4.43 -6.60
C LEU A 15 -3.33 -4.67 -7.40
N GLN A 16 -3.67 -3.81 -8.37
CA GLN A 16 -4.81 -3.98 -9.28
C GLN A 16 -4.57 -5.16 -10.23
N GLY A 17 -5.00 -6.35 -9.82
CA GLY A 17 -4.84 -7.56 -10.64
C GLY A 17 -4.92 -8.85 -9.81
N PRO A 18 -4.14 -9.88 -10.15
CA PRO A 18 -4.22 -11.19 -9.49
C PRO A 18 -3.89 -11.12 -8.00
N GLN A 19 -3.03 -10.20 -7.56
CA GLN A 19 -2.73 -10.02 -6.12
C GLN A 19 -3.97 -9.58 -5.33
N LEU A 20 -4.79 -8.68 -5.87
CA LEU A 20 -6.02 -8.24 -5.22
C LEU A 20 -7.03 -9.39 -5.09
N GLN A 21 -7.17 -10.21 -6.13
CA GLN A 21 -8.07 -11.37 -6.11
C GLN A 21 -7.63 -12.40 -5.06
N GLN A 22 -6.31 -12.64 -4.94
CA GLN A 22 -5.75 -13.49 -3.90
C GLN A 22 -6.00 -12.91 -2.51
N LEU A 23 -5.83 -11.59 -2.33
CA LEU A 23 -6.10 -10.92 -1.07
C LEU A 23 -7.57 -11.03 -0.68
N ALA A 24 -8.49 -10.76 -1.60
CA ALA A 24 -9.92 -10.90 -1.40
C ALA A 24 -10.31 -12.33 -1.02
N SER A 25 -9.72 -13.33 -1.70
CA SER A 25 -9.94 -14.75 -1.40
C SER A 25 -9.47 -15.14 0.00
N ARG A 26 -8.29 -14.64 0.42
CA ARG A 26 -7.75 -14.90 1.78
C ARG A 26 -8.59 -14.24 2.86
N LEU A 27 -9.14 -13.07 2.58
CA LEU A 27 -9.98 -12.31 3.50
C LEU A 27 -11.45 -12.77 3.48
N GLY A 28 -11.85 -13.59 2.51
CA GLY A 28 -13.24 -14.02 2.34
C GLY A 28 -14.20 -12.88 1.97
N ILE A 29 -13.71 -11.83 1.32
CA ILE A 29 -14.48 -10.63 0.93
C ILE A 29 -14.56 -10.48 -0.58
N ALA A 30 -15.46 -9.61 -1.04
CA ALA A 30 -15.56 -9.29 -2.46
C ALA A 30 -14.27 -8.57 -2.96
N PRO A 31 -13.81 -8.83 -4.20
CA PRO A 31 -12.67 -8.13 -4.78
C PRO A 31 -12.81 -6.61 -4.75
N GLU A 32 -14.01 -6.07 -4.95
CA GLU A 32 -14.32 -4.64 -4.90
C GLU A 32 -14.14 -4.07 -3.49
N GLN A 33 -14.48 -4.83 -2.46
CA GLN A 33 -14.25 -4.46 -1.05
C GLN A 33 -12.76 -4.45 -0.72
N ALA A 34 -12.01 -5.46 -1.17
CA ALA A 34 -10.56 -5.46 -1.03
C ALA A 34 -9.94 -4.26 -1.76
N GLN A 35 -10.42 -3.93 -2.97
CA GLN A 35 -9.93 -2.82 -3.77
C GLN A 35 -10.13 -1.48 -3.04
N SER A 36 -11.32 -1.27 -2.49
CA SER A 36 -11.67 -0.06 -1.76
C SER A 36 -10.81 0.07 -0.49
N ALA A 37 -10.66 -1.01 0.28
CA ALA A 37 -9.81 -1.03 1.47
C ALA A 37 -8.36 -0.66 1.12
N VAL A 38 -7.79 -1.26 0.06
CA VAL A 38 -6.42 -0.99 -0.40
C VAL A 38 -6.26 0.46 -0.85
N GLN A 39 -7.17 0.99 -1.66
CA GLN A 39 -7.12 2.39 -2.11
C GLN A 39 -7.19 3.39 -0.94
N THR A 40 -7.93 3.06 0.12
CA THR A 40 -8.08 3.92 1.29
C THR A 40 -6.87 3.83 2.22
N ALA A 41 -6.29 2.64 2.37
CA ALA A 41 -5.18 2.39 3.29
C ALA A 41 -3.81 2.78 2.72
N LEU A 42 -3.61 2.65 1.40
CA LEU A 42 -2.30 2.89 0.76
C LEU A 42 -1.71 4.28 1.05
N PRO A 43 -2.46 5.40 0.90
CA PRO A 43 -1.92 6.73 1.19
C PRO A 43 -1.52 6.89 2.66
N LEU A 44 -2.28 6.29 3.58
CA LEU A 44 -1.97 6.28 5.02
C LEU A 44 -0.67 5.54 5.30
N LEU A 45 -0.48 4.35 4.70
CA LEU A 45 0.74 3.56 4.80
C LEU A 45 1.94 4.29 4.22
N MET A 46 1.79 4.95 3.07
CA MET A 46 2.85 5.76 2.47
C MET A 46 3.18 7.00 3.30
N GLY A 47 2.18 7.65 3.89
CA GLY A 47 2.41 8.75 4.83
C GLY A 47 3.14 8.28 6.09
N ALA A 48 2.79 7.11 6.64
CA ALA A 48 3.50 6.51 7.76
C ALA A 48 4.93 6.13 7.38
N LEU A 49 5.13 5.53 6.21
CA LEU A 49 6.46 5.16 5.71
C LEU A 49 7.34 6.37 5.48
N GLY A 50 6.83 7.42 4.84
CA GLY A 50 7.54 8.69 4.65
C GLY A 50 7.88 9.40 5.97
N ARG A 51 7.05 9.29 7.01
CA ARG A 51 7.38 9.82 8.35
C ARG A 51 8.51 9.04 9.01
N ASN A 52 8.47 7.71 8.95
CA ASN A 52 9.49 6.86 9.55
C ASN A 52 10.83 6.94 8.81
N SER A 53 10.83 6.94 7.47
CA SER A 53 12.07 7.05 6.68
C SER A 53 12.76 8.41 6.82
N GLN A 54 12.05 9.45 7.27
CA GLN A 54 12.63 10.77 7.54
C GLN A 54 13.22 10.90 8.95
N GLN A 55 12.98 9.94 9.84
CA GLN A 55 13.59 9.89 11.17
C GLN A 55 14.82 8.99 11.11
N ALA A 56 15.95 9.43 11.69
CA ALA A 56 17.11 8.57 11.88
C ALA A 56 16.71 7.34 12.71
N GLY A 57 16.83 6.14 12.13
CA GLY A 57 16.41 4.87 12.74
C GLY A 57 14.91 4.51 12.60
N GLY A 58 14.08 5.33 11.94
CA GLY A 58 12.65 5.02 11.79
C GLY A 58 12.37 3.86 10.81
N THR A 59 13.31 3.55 9.91
CA THR A 59 13.25 2.35 9.07
C THR A 59 13.35 1.07 9.90
N ASP A 60 14.20 1.06 10.94
CA ASP A 60 14.34 -0.08 11.86
C ASP A 60 13.10 -0.26 12.75
N ALA A 61 12.49 0.85 13.18
CA ALA A 61 11.25 0.82 13.95
C ALA A 61 10.06 0.26 13.16
N LEU A 62 9.97 0.58 11.85
CA LEU A 62 8.99 -0.04 10.97
C LEU A 62 9.26 -1.53 10.75
N LEU A 63 10.51 -1.93 10.56
CA LEU A 63 10.87 -3.33 10.39
C LEU A 63 10.51 -4.17 11.63
N GLY A 64 10.59 -3.59 12.83
CA GLY A 64 10.20 -4.26 14.08
C GLY A 64 8.69 -4.34 14.34
N ALA A 65 7.87 -3.63 13.55
CA ALA A 65 6.41 -3.58 13.73
C ALA A 65 5.62 -4.50 12.78
N LEU A 66 6.29 -5.07 11.77
CA LEU A 66 5.75 -6.02 10.80
C LEU A 66 6.02 -7.47 11.23
#